data_AF-A0A963QAQ0-F1
#
_entry.id   AF-A0A963QAQ0-F1
#
_cell.length_a   1.000
_cell.length_b   1.000
_cell.length_c   1.000
_cell.angle_alpha   90.00
_cell.angle_beta   90.00
_cell.angle_gamma   90.00
#
_symmetry.space_group_name_H-M   'P 1'
#
loop_
_entity.id
_entity.type
_entity.pdbx_description
1 polymer ?
#
loop_
_entity_poly.entity_id
_entity_poly.type
_entity_poly.pdbx_seq_one_letter_code
_entity_poly.pdbx_strand_id
1 'polypeptide(L)'
;DKSESVLMAVHQGPRNQCGLAWLSVTQAQLQFAQCAPDEVAEWISRVSPSELIHSASLTPAFEKMLSTSCANHGVAMTMRAQWQFDPALGQRKLLELFRVASLAAWDAQELPLAHAAAAALLAYAEHTQGRPLTHVQGIRVQHNQDMVQLPLTTRRNLELTQTLRGESAPTLFSLLDTCLTGMGSRLLRHWLLEPRRERTVARERLHAITLLRAGPWQELRAQIKGSTDIERITARIALRQVRPRELVALQLTLARTAQLAPLLRGTDGLLARIATELQPPPGCADLLGAAIQ
;
A
#
# COMPACT_ATOMS: atom_id res chain seq x y z
N ASP A 1 -7.05 13.08 5.73
CA ASP A 1 -6.90 12.52 4.38
C ASP A 1 -6.94 10.99 4.48
N LYS A 2 -7.89 10.36 3.77
CA LYS A 2 -8.24 8.93 3.88
C LYS A 2 -7.99 8.18 2.56
N SER A 3 -7.38 8.83 1.57
CA SER A 3 -6.97 8.20 0.31
C SER A 3 -5.47 7.91 0.31
N GLU A 4 -5.07 6.97 -0.54
CA GLU A 4 -3.67 6.72 -0.88
C GLU A 4 -3.43 7.28 -2.28
N SER A 5 -2.26 7.89 -2.50
CA SER A 5 -1.80 8.26 -3.85
C SER A 5 -0.85 7.17 -4.31
N VAL A 6 -1.30 6.36 -5.27
CA VAL A 6 -0.56 5.21 -5.76
C VAL A 6 0.05 5.53 -7.11
N LEU A 7 1.35 5.32 -7.24
CA LEU A 7 2.07 5.32 -8.51
C LEU A 7 2.11 3.88 -9.04
N MET A 8 1.78 3.70 -10.31
CA MET A 8 1.84 2.40 -10.97
C MET A 8 2.73 2.49 -12.21
N ALA A 9 3.54 1.48 -12.48
CA ALA A 9 4.27 1.32 -13.72
C ALA A 9 3.83 0.06 -14.45
N VAL A 10 3.75 0.15 -15.78
CA VAL A 10 3.38 -0.95 -16.67
C VAL A 10 4.47 -1.17 -17.70
N HIS A 11 4.93 -2.42 -17.79
CA HIS A 11 5.86 -2.87 -18.81
C HIS A 11 5.17 -3.87 -19.75
N GLN A 12 5.07 -3.53 -21.04
CA GLN A 12 4.66 -4.48 -22.08
C GLN A 12 5.85 -5.36 -22.44
N GLY A 13 5.77 -6.66 -22.12
CA GLY A 13 6.82 -7.64 -22.36
C GLY A 13 6.55 -8.54 -23.59
N PRO A 14 7.47 -9.47 -23.88
CA PRO A 14 7.28 -10.47 -24.93
C PRO A 14 6.17 -11.48 -24.58
N ARG A 15 5.78 -12.31 -25.55
CA ARG A 15 4.82 -13.42 -25.39
C ARG A 15 3.45 -13.00 -24.84
N ASN A 16 2.99 -11.80 -25.18
CA ASN A 16 1.69 -11.27 -24.77
C ASN A 16 1.52 -11.25 -23.24
N GLN A 17 2.53 -10.75 -22.53
CA GLN A 17 2.52 -10.58 -21.09
C GLN A 17 2.94 -9.16 -20.70
N CYS A 18 2.40 -8.71 -19.57
CA CYS A 18 2.71 -7.43 -18.97
C CYS A 18 3.25 -7.63 -17.55
N GLY A 19 4.20 -6.79 -17.18
CA GLY A 19 4.67 -6.65 -15.81
C GLY A 19 4.12 -5.38 -15.20
N LEU A 20 3.66 -5.47 -13.95
CA LEU A 20 3.10 -4.38 -13.19
C LEU A 20 3.88 -4.22 -11.89
N ALA A 21 4.16 -2.97 -11.54
CA ALA A 21 4.68 -2.60 -10.23
C ALA A 21 3.95 -1.36 -9.74
N TRP A 22 3.61 -1.29 -8.46
CA TRP A 22 3.01 -0.08 -7.88
C TRP A 22 3.39 0.09 -6.42
N LEU A 23 3.35 1.34 -5.96
CA LEU A 23 3.57 1.72 -4.57
C LEU A 23 2.82 3.02 -4.26
N SER A 24 2.45 3.20 -2.99
CA SER A 24 2.25 4.53 -2.44
C SER A 24 3.56 4.98 -1.80
N VAL A 25 3.99 6.21 -2.07
CA VAL A 25 5.25 6.75 -1.51
C VAL A 25 5.21 6.79 0.02
N THR A 26 4.01 6.81 0.61
CA THR A 26 3.83 6.76 2.06
C THR A 26 3.80 5.36 2.65
N GLN A 27 3.74 4.31 1.82
CA GLN A 27 3.70 2.92 2.26
C GLN A 27 5.09 2.29 2.21
N ALA A 28 5.29 1.27 3.05
CA ALA A 28 6.55 0.53 3.15
C ALA A 28 6.61 -0.71 2.23
N GLN A 29 5.62 -0.93 1.35
CA GLN A 29 5.54 -2.11 0.50
C GLN A 29 5.43 -1.76 -0.97
N LEU A 30 6.25 -2.43 -1.78
CA LEU A 30 6.14 -2.49 -3.22
C LEU A 30 5.20 -3.64 -3.60
N GLN A 31 4.36 -3.46 -4.61
CA GLN A 31 3.41 -4.47 -5.05
C GLN A 31 3.69 -4.85 -6.50
N PHE A 32 3.66 -6.16 -6.81
CA PHE A 32 3.92 -6.70 -8.15
C PHE A 32 2.76 -7.52 -8.68
N ALA A 33 2.66 -7.56 -9.99
CA ALA A 33 1.87 -8.56 -10.71
C ALA A 33 2.45 -8.81 -12.10
N GLN A 34 2.13 -9.97 -12.66
CA GLN A 34 2.25 -10.26 -14.08
C GLN A 34 0.90 -10.73 -14.60
N CYS A 35 0.51 -10.24 -15.77
CA CYS A 35 -0.81 -10.49 -16.34
C CYS A 35 -0.77 -10.45 -17.86
N ALA A 36 -1.85 -10.87 -18.51
CA ALA A 36 -2.03 -10.63 -19.93
C ALA A 36 -2.36 -9.15 -20.20
N PRO A 37 -2.06 -8.60 -21.40
CA PRO A 37 -2.32 -7.20 -21.74
C PRO A 37 -3.77 -6.75 -21.57
N ASP A 38 -4.74 -7.63 -21.83
CA ASP A 38 -6.17 -7.37 -21.68
C ASP A 38 -6.62 -7.28 -20.20
N GLU A 39 -5.87 -7.89 -19.28
CA GLU A 39 -6.13 -7.79 -17.84
C GLU A 39 -5.63 -6.47 -17.22
N VAL A 40 -4.80 -5.70 -17.91
CA VAL A 40 -4.19 -4.46 -17.36
C VAL A 40 -5.27 -3.43 -16.98
N ALA A 41 -6.36 -3.34 -17.74
CA ALA A 41 -7.46 -2.44 -17.42
C ALA A 41 -8.14 -2.79 -16.08
N GLU A 42 -8.28 -4.08 -15.78
CA GLU A 42 -8.80 -4.56 -14.51
C GLU A 42 -7.84 -4.21 -13.36
N TRP A 43 -6.52 -4.35 -13.56
CA TRP A 43 -5.53 -3.92 -12.58
C TRP A 43 -5.58 -2.41 -12.32
N ILE A 44 -5.68 -1.57 -13.35
CA ILE A 44 -5.82 -0.11 -13.20
C ILE A 44 -7.06 0.22 -12.38
N SER A 45 -8.18 -0.43 -12.70
CA SER A 45 -9.43 -0.25 -11.96
C SER A 45 -9.30 -0.68 -10.50
N ARG A 46 -8.66 -1.83 -10.26
CA ARG A 46 -8.46 -2.38 -8.92
C ARG A 46 -7.55 -1.51 -8.07
N VAL A 47 -6.38 -1.17 -8.59
CA VAL A 47 -5.32 -0.42 -7.89
C VAL A 47 -5.71 1.06 -7.77
N SER A 48 -6.47 1.59 -8.74
CA SER A 48 -6.86 3.00 -8.83
C SER A 48 -5.66 3.95 -8.66
N PRO A 49 -4.59 3.82 -9.48
CA PRO A 49 -3.42 4.65 -9.35
C PRO A 49 -3.74 6.12 -9.64
N SER A 50 -3.08 7.05 -8.95
CA SER A 50 -3.16 8.47 -9.28
C SER A 50 -2.39 8.80 -10.55
N GLU A 51 -1.34 8.02 -10.84
CA GLU A 51 -0.47 8.20 -11.99
C GLU A 51 0.06 6.84 -12.48
N LEU A 52 0.10 6.67 -13.80
CA LEU A 52 0.57 5.49 -14.48
C LEU A 52 1.79 5.82 -15.36
N ILE A 53 2.89 5.14 -15.09
CA ILE A 53 4.16 5.25 -15.80
C ILE A 53 4.24 4.15 -16.85
N HIS A 54 4.59 4.50 -18.08
CA HIS A 54 4.72 3.53 -19.17
C HIS A 54 5.95 3.79 -20.05
N SER A 55 6.37 2.76 -20.77
CA SER A 55 7.47 2.85 -21.73
C SER A 55 7.08 3.68 -22.95
N ALA A 56 8.04 4.37 -23.56
CA ALA A 56 7.88 5.02 -24.87
C ALA A 56 7.74 4.02 -26.03
N SER A 57 8.07 2.74 -25.81
CA SER A 57 8.09 1.69 -26.84
C SER A 57 6.89 0.75 -26.75
N LEU A 58 5.72 1.25 -26.37
CA LEU A 58 4.49 0.45 -26.42
C LEU A 58 4.06 0.22 -27.87
N THR A 59 3.43 -0.92 -28.13
CA THR A 59 2.71 -1.10 -29.40
C THR A 59 1.54 -0.12 -29.49
N PRO A 60 1.21 0.43 -30.67
CA PRO A 60 0.11 1.40 -30.81
C PRO A 60 -1.24 0.88 -30.30
N ALA A 61 -1.51 -0.41 -30.48
CA ALA A 61 -2.73 -1.04 -29.99
C ALA A 61 -2.81 -1.05 -28.45
N PHE A 62 -1.71 -1.40 -27.79
CA PHE A 62 -1.63 -1.43 -26.33
C PHE A 62 -1.65 -0.02 -25.73
N GLU A 63 -0.96 0.95 -26.35
CA GLU A 63 -1.01 2.35 -25.95
C GLU A 63 -2.42 2.93 -26.01
N LYS A 64 -3.19 2.61 -27.06
CA LYS A 64 -4.60 3.03 -27.18
C LYS A 64 -5.49 2.41 -26.10
N MET A 65 -5.30 1.12 -25.80
CA MET A 65 -6.03 0.45 -24.71
C MET A 65 -5.71 1.09 -23.36
N LEU A 66 -4.43 1.31 -23.09
CA LEU A 66 -3.94 1.90 -21.84
C LEU A 66 -4.47 3.32 -21.65
N SER A 67 -4.41 4.16 -22.68
CA SER A 67 -4.90 5.54 -22.63
C SER A 67 -6.42 5.62 -22.42
N THR A 68 -7.18 4.74 -23.08
CA THR A 68 -8.63 4.64 -22.86
C THR A 68 -8.95 4.23 -21.42
N SER A 69 -8.23 3.23 -20.89
CA SER A 69 -8.40 2.78 -19.52
C SER A 69 -8.06 3.88 -18.50
N CYS A 70 -6.92 4.56 -18.68
CA CYS A 70 -6.50 5.66 -17.81
C CYS A 70 -7.50 6.83 -17.85
N ALA A 71 -7.97 7.22 -19.03
CA ALA A 71 -8.97 8.28 -19.18
C ALA A 71 -10.29 7.96 -18.45
N ASN A 72 -10.77 6.72 -18.57
CA ASN A 72 -11.98 6.26 -17.89
C ASN A 72 -11.88 6.28 -16.36
N HIS A 73 -10.66 6.21 -15.82
CA HIS A 73 -10.40 6.19 -14.38
C HIS A 73 -9.79 7.48 -13.84
N GLY A 74 -9.61 8.51 -14.69
CA GLY A 74 -8.99 9.78 -14.28
C GLY A 74 -7.51 9.66 -13.89
N VAL A 75 -6.80 8.69 -14.47
CA VAL A 75 -5.38 8.42 -14.16
C VAL A 75 -4.47 9.22 -15.09
N ALA A 76 -3.54 9.98 -14.53
CA ALA A 76 -2.52 10.68 -15.31
C ALA A 76 -1.51 9.67 -15.91
N MET A 77 -1.09 9.86 -17.16
CA MET A 77 -0.09 9.01 -17.81
C MET A 77 1.24 9.74 -17.96
N THR A 78 2.33 9.04 -17.61
CA THR A 78 3.69 9.56 -17.69
C THR A 78 4.57 8.62 -18.50
N MET A 79 5.02 9.10 -19.66
CA MET A 79 5.90 8.34 -20.54
C MET A 79 7.35 8.41 -20.07
N ARG A 80 8.06 7.28 -20.10
CA ARG A 80 9.49 7.17 -19.77
C ARG A 80 10.24 6.36 -20.84
N ALA A 81 11.54 6.62 -20.97
CA ALA A 81 12.37 5.94 -21.96
C ALA A 81 12.45 4.42 -21.70
N GLN A 82 12.48 3.63 -22.77
CA GLN A 82 12.44 2.17 -22.71
C GLN A 82 13.55 1.55 -21.84
N TRP A 83 14.75 2.12 -21.85
CA TRP A 83 15.89 1.62 -21.06
C TRP A 83 15.64 1.66 -19.55
N GLN A 84 14.66 2.45 -19.08
CA GLN A 84 14.25 2.46 -17.68
C GLN A 84 13.40 1.24 -17.31
N PHE A 85 12.88 0.50 -18.29
CA PHE A 85 12.09 -0.71 -18.12
C PHE A 85 12.92 -1.96 -18.45
N ASP A 86 14.07 -2.10 -17.79
CA ASP A 86 14.96 -3.24 -17.97
C ASP A 86 14.84 -4.23 -16.80
N PRO A 87 14.57 -5.53 -17.04
CA PRO A 87 14.44 -6.53 -15.99
C PRO A 87 15.68 -6.66 -15.09
N ALA A 88 16.88 -6.68 -15.68
CA ALA A 88 18.11 -6.89 -14.94
C ALA A 88 18.47 -5.68 -14.08
N LEU A 89 18.23 -4.47 -14.59
CA LEU A 89 18.31 -3.22 -13.84
C LEU A 89 17.33 -3.24 -12.66
N GLY A 90 16.09 -3.64 -12.90
CA GLY A 90 15.06 -3.76 -11.88
C GLY A 90 15.45 -4.71 -10.77
N GLN A 91 15.87 -5.93 -11.13
CA GLN A 91 16.31 -6.93 -10.15
C GLN A 91 17.48 -6.40 -9.32
N ARG A 92 18.51 -5.83 -9.96
CA ARG A 92 19.65 -5.23 -9.23
C ARG A 92 19.22 -4.13 -8.26
N LYS A 93 18.37 -3.19 -8.71
CA LYS A 93 17.84 -2.12 -7.86
C LYS A 93 17.08 -2.67 -6.65
N LEU A 94 16.26 -3.69 -6.85
CA LEU A 94 15.48 -4.32 -5.77
C LEU A 94 16.40 -5.02 -4.75
N LEU A 95 17.39 -5.79 -5.22
CA LEU A 95 18.37 -6.45 -4.35
C LEU A 95 19.18 -5.44 -3.52
N GLU A 96 19.59 -4.33 -4.14
CA GLU A 96 20.30 -3.23 -3.47
C GLU A 96 19.41 -2.54 -2.44
N LEU A 97 18.17 -2.19 -2.82
CA LEU A 97 17.19 -1.53 -1.97
C LEU A 97 16.90 -2.35 -0.71
N PHE A 98 16.64 -3.64 -0.87
CA PHE A 98 16.29 -4.54 0.25
C PHE A 98 17.50 -5.14 0.96
N ARG A 99 18.72 -4.97 0.40
CA ARG A 99 19.97 -5.54 0.93
C ARG A 99 19.91 -7.05 1.11
N VAL A 100 19.44 -7.74 0.08
CA VAL A 100 19.24 -9.19 0.05
C VAL A 100 19.94 -9.82 -1.14
N ALA A 101 20.27 -11.11 -1.03
CA ALA A 101 20.89 -11.88 -2.10
C ALA A 101 19.89 -12.37 -3.17
N SER A 102 18.60 -12.48 -2.81
CA SER A 102 17.54 -12.93 -3.73
C SER A 102 16.18 -12.32 -3.37
N LEU A 103 15.24 -12.36 -4.32
CA LEU A 103 13.86 -11.91 -4.13
C LEU A 103 12.91 -13.08 -3.80
N ALA A 104 13.45 -14.28 -3.56
CA ALA A 104 12.69 -15.50 -3.33
C ALA A 104 11.80 -15.42 -2.06
N ALA A 105 12.24 -14.68 -1.03
CA ALA A 105 11.48 -14.52 0.21
C ALA A 105 10.11 -13.83 0.04
N TRP A 106 9.89 -13.16 -1.11
CA TRP A 106 8.61 -12.53 -1.45
C TRP A 106 7.94 -13.18 -2.67
N ASP A 107 8.36 -14.38 -3.05
CA ASP A 107 7.90 -15.07 -4.27
C ASP A 107 8.10 -14.22 -5.55
N ALA A 108 9.06 -13.29 -5.51
CA ALA A 108 9.27 -12.29 -6.56
C ALA A 108 10.49 -12.57 -7.43
N GLN A 109 11.15 -13.72 -7.26
CA GLN A 109 12.39 -14.06 -7.97
C GLN A 109 12.19 -14.21 -9.48
N GLU A 110 11.16 -14.94 -9.89
CA GLU A 110 10.91 -15.30 -11.30
C GLU A 110 9.90 -14.34 -11.97
N LEU A 111 9.98 -13.04 -11.67
CA LEU A 111 9.06 -12.02 -12.19
C LEU A 111 9.77 -10.91 -13.01
N PRO A 112 10.52 -11.25 -14.08
CA PRO A 112 11.35 -10.28 -14.81
C PRO A 112 10.57 -9.10 -15.39
N LEU A 113 9.32 -9.30 -15.84
CA LEU A 113 8.49 -8.20 -16.35
C LEU A 113 8.09 -7.22 -15.22
N ALA A 114 7.82 -7.74 -14.01
CA ALA A 114 7.51 -6.89 -12.88
C ALA A 114 8.77 -6.16 -12.39
N HIS A 115 9.95 -6.79 -12.47
CA HIS A 115 11.22 -6.11 -12.22
C HIS A 115 11.45 -4.95 -13.18
N ALA A 116 11.17 -5.12 -14.48
CA ALA A 116 11.25 -4.03 -15.46
C ALA A 116 10.31 -2.86 -15.10
N ALA A 117 9.06 -3.14 -14.74
CA ALA A 117 8.13 -2.11 -14.28
C ALA A 117 8.64 -1.44 -12.99
N ALA A 118 9.17 -2.21 -12.05
CA ALA A 118 9.74 -1.72 -10.80
C ALA A 118 10.95 -0.80 -11.03
N ALA A 119 11.80 -1.12 -12.00
CA ALA A 119 12.97 -0.32 -12.36
C ALA A 119 12.56 1.12 -12.71
N ALA A 120 11.56 1.25 -13.58
CA ALA A 120 11.01 2.54 -14.00
C ALA A 120 10.28 3.25 -12.87
N LEU A 121 9.46 2.52 -12.11
CA LEU A 121 8.71 3.05 -10.96
C LEU A 121 9.64 3.65 -9.90
N LEU A 122 10.66 2.88 -9.49
CA LEU A 122 11.64 3.32 -8.50
C LEU A 122 12.44 4.51 -9.02
N ALA A 123 12.95 4.44 -10.26
CA ALA A 123 13.68 5.56 -10.86
C ALA A 123 12.84 6.85 -10.92
N TYR A 124 11.55 6.74 -11.25
CA TYR A 124 10.64 7.88 -11.28
C TYR A 124 10.35 8.44 -9.89
N ALA A 125 10.04 7.58 -8.93
CA ALA A 125 9.77 7.99 -7.56
C ALA A 125 11.02 8.61 -6.91
N GLU A 126 12.21 8.05 -7.13
CA GLU A 126 13.48 8.62 -6.68
C GLU A 126 13.75 10.00 -7.29
N HIS A 127 13.48 10.15 -8.59
CA HIS A 127 13.65 11.43 -9.28
C HIS A 127 12.70 12.51 -8.75
N THR A 128 11.43 12.16 -8.50
CA THR A 128 10.42 13.10 -7.99
C THR A 128 10.61 13.45 -6.52
N GLN A 129 11.06 12.50 -5.69
CA GLN A 129 11.35 12.75 -4.27
C GLN A 129 12.76 13.33 -4.02
N GLY A 130 13.65 13.23 -5.00
CA GLY A 130 15.06 13.63 -4.91
C GLY A 130 15.93 12.73 -4.02
N ARG A 131 15.43 11.56 -3.61
CA ARG A 131 16.11 10.63 -2.68
C ARG A 131 15.68 9.17 -2.90
N PRO A 132 16.52 8.19 -2.49
CA PRO A 132 16.15 6.78 -2.43
C PRO A 132 14.97 6.52 -1.47
N LEU A 133 14.11 5.57 -1.82
CA LEU A 133 12.94 5.16 -1.02
C LEU A 133 13.30 4.13 0.07
N THR A 134 14.20 4.48 0.99
CA THR A 134 14.76 3.52 1.97
C THR A 134 13.76 2.95 2.98
N HIS A 135 12.57 3.52 3.09
CA HIS A 135 11.48 2.99 3.93
C HIS A 135 10.71 1.84 3.28
N VAL A 136 10.90 1.57 1.99
CA VAL A 136 10.28 0.42 1.33
C VAL A 136 11.04 -0.83 1.75
N GLN A 137 10.36 -1.75 2.41
CA GLN A 137 10.96 -2.88 3.13
C GLN A 137 10.57 -4.25 2.58
N GLY A 138 9.66 -4.31 1.61
CA GLY A 138 9.30 -5.60 1.02
C GLY A 138 8.52 -5.49 -0.26
N ILE A 139 8.35 -6.66 -0.88
CA ILE A 139 7.52 -6.87 -2.06
C ILE A 139 6.31 -7.71 -1.66
N ARG A 140 5.17 -7.43 -2.27
CA ARG A 140 4.03 -8.33 -2.27
C ARG A 140 3.64 -8.63 -3.71
N VAL A 141 3.79 -9.89 -4.08
CA VAL A 141 3.30 -10.40 -5.36
C VAL A 141 1.81 -10.65 -5.24
N GLN A 142 1.05 -10.13 -6.19
CA GLN A 142 -0.39 -10.33 -6.28
C GLN A 142 -0.73 -11.11 -7.54
N HIS A 143 -1.55 -12.14 -7.38
CA HIS A 143 -2.16 -12.84 -8.51
C HIS A 143 -3.62 -12.44 -8.62
N ASN A 144 -4.14 -12.36 -9.85
CA ASN A 144 -5.55 -12.04 -10.09
C ASN A 144 -6.48 -13.07 -9.39
N GLN A 145 -5.98 -14.28 -9.17
CA GLN A 145 -6.70 -15.38 -8.54
C GLN A 145 -6.76 -15.32 -7.01
N ASP A 146 -5.98 -14.46 -6.35
CA ASP A 146 -5.90 -14.41 -4.88
C ASP A 146 -7.09 -13.67 -4.24
N MET A 147 -7.76 -12.83 -5.03
CA MET A 147 -8.81 -11.93 -4.57
C MET A 147 -10.18 -12.36 -5.10
N VAL A 148 -11.22 -12.05 -4.33
CA VAL A 148 -12.59 -12.19 -4.82
C VAL A 148 -12.74 -11.17 -5.95
N GLN A 149 -13.11 -11.68 -7.12
CA GLN A 149 -13.30 -10.85 -8.29
C GLN A 149 -14.50 -9.95 -8.08
N LEU A 150 -14.22 -8.65 -8.02
CA LEU A 150 -15.22 -7.59 -7.91
C LEU A 150 -15.02 -6.66 -9.11
N PRO A 151 -15.67 -6.95 -10.25
CA PRO A 151 -15.63 -6.09 -11.42
C PRO A 151 -15.97 -4.65 -11.06
N LEU A 152 -15.45 -3.69 -11.81
CA LEU A 152 -15.68 -2.27 -11.55
C LEU A 152 -17.18 -1.92 -11.49
N THR A 153 -17.98 -2.51 -12.36
CA THR A 153 -19.45 -2.35 -12.37
C THR A 153 -20.06 -2.79 -11.05
N THR A 154 -19.63 -3.94 -10.51
CA THR A 154 -20.04 -4.42 -9.19
C THR A 154 -19.59 -3.47 -8.08
N ARG A 155 -18.33 -3.00 -8.09
CA ARG A 155 -17.83 -2.05 -7.07
C ARG A 155 -18.62 -0.75 -7.07
N ARG A 156 -18.96 -0.24 -8.26
CA ARG A 156 -19.74 0.99 -8.46
C ARG A 156 -21.18 0.80 -8.02
N ASN A 157 -21.82 -0.31 -8.41
CA ASN A 157 -23.21 -0.60 -8.04
C ASN A 157 -23.39 -0.90 -6.55
N LEU A 158 -22.36 -1.45 -5.90
CA LEU A 158 -22.32 -1.63 -4.44
C LEU A 158 -21.97 -0.34 -3.68
N GLU A 159 -21.65 0.74 -4.39
CA GLU A 159 -21.24 2.03 -3.83
C GLU A 159 -20.20 1.88 -2.70
N LEU A 160 -19.17 1.05 -2.93
CA LEU A 160 -18.24 0.64 -1.87
C LEU A 160 -17.53 1.84 -1.24
N THR A 161 -17.02 2.75 -2.07
CA THR A 161 -16.31 3.96 -1.61
C THR A 161 -16.78 5.25 -2.28
N GLN A 162 -17.67 5.15 -3.26
CA GLN A 162 -18.20 6.28 -4.00
C GLN A 162 -19.61 5.96 -4.47
N THR A 163 -20.52 6.93 -4.43
CA THR A 163 -21.89 6.77 -4.93
C THR A 163 -21.91 6.70 -6.46
N LEU A 164 -23.04 6.28 -7.04
CA LEU A 164 -23.25 6.32 -8.49
C LEU A 164 -23.13 7.73 -9.08
N ARG A 165 -23.33 8.77 -8.25
CA ARG A 165 -23.20 10.19 -8.62
C ARG A 165 -21.78 10.73 -8.43
N GLY A 166 -20.86 9.91 -7.93
CA GLY A 166 -19.48 10.31 -7.69
C GLY A 166 -19.23 10.92 -6.31
N GLU A 167 -20.20 10.89 -5.39
CA GLU A 167 -20.07 11.46 -4.05
C GLU A 167 -19.35 10.50 -3.11
N SER A 168 -18.72 11.02 -2.05
CA SER A 168 -18.03 10.19 -1.05
C SER A 168 -18.97 9.51 -0.04
N ALA A 169 -20.21 9.98 0.05
CA ALA A 169 -21.24 9.47 0.95
C ALA A 169 -22.65 9.73 0.37
N PRO A 170 -23.65 8.89 0.71
CA PRO A 170 -23.56 7.69 1.55
C PRO A 170 -23.00 6.48 0.80
N THR A 171 -22.00 5.82 1.37
CA THR A 171 -21.31 4.64 0.81
C THR A 171 -21.12 3.57 1.88
N LEU A 172 -20.83 2.31 1.50
CA LEU A 172 -20.51 1.27 2.48
C LEU A 172 -19.31 1.68 3.34
N PHE A 173 -18.27 2.26 2.73
CA PHE A 173 -17.12 2.77 3.45
C PHE A 173 -17.51 3.91 4.41
N SER A 174 -18.30 4.90 3.99
CA SER A 174 -18.71 5.99 4.89
C SER A 174 -19.53 5.51 6.09
N LEU A 175 -20.28 4.41 5.92
CA LEU A 175 -21.04 3.77 6.99
C LEU A 175 -20.14 3.03 7.98
N LEU A 176 -19.14 2.29 7.48
CA LEU A 176 -18.28 1.43 8.32
C LEU A 176 -17.09 2.17 8.96
N ASP A 177 -16.61 3.25 8.34
CA ASP A 177 -15.39 3.94 8.75
C ASP A 177 -15.56 4.80 10.00
N THR A 178 -15.51 4.12 11.15
CA THR A 178 -15.45 4.71 12.49
C THR A 178 -14.02 4.66 13.09
N CYS A 179 -13.01 4.50 12.22
CA CYS A 179 -11.60 4.44 12.59
C CYS A 179 -11.14 5.77 13.22
N LEU A 180 -10.22 5.67 14.18
CA LEU A 180 -9.72 6.82 14.94
C LEU A 180 -8.48 7.48 14.33
N THR A 181 -7.90 6.85 13.30
CA THR A 181 -6.67 7.32 12.64
C THR A 181 -6.84 7.23 11.12
N GLY A 182 -6.12 8.10 10.40
CA GLY A 182 -6.11 8.09 8.92
C GLY A 182 -5.61 6.75 8.36
N MET A 183 -4.53 6.19 8.93
CA MET A 183 -4.01 4.87 8.53
C MET A 183 -5.02 3.74 8.74
N GLY A 184 -5.82 3.80 9.82
CA GLY A 184 -6.90 2.84 10.05
C GLY A 184 -8.00 2.93 8.99
N SER A 185 -8.45 4.14 8.66
CA SER A 185 -9.43 4.36 7.60
C SER A 185 -8.92 3.88 6.22
N ARG A 186 -7.64 4.12 5.90
CA ARG A 186 -7.02 3.64 4.65
C ARG A 186 -6.94 2.11 4.60
N LEU A 187 -6.55 1.47 5.70
CA LEU A 187 -6.50 0.01 5.80
C LEU A 187 -7.89 -0.62 5.66
N LEU A 188 -8.93 -0.03 6.28
CA LEU A 188 -10.31 -0.46 6.12
C LEU A 188 -10.77 -0.34 4.65
N ARG A 189 -10.49 0.80 4.02
CA ARG A 189 -10.79 1.01 2.59
C ARG A 189 -10.14 -0.06 1.72
N HIS A 190 -8.87 -0.35 1.97
CA HIS A 190 -8.14 -1.42 1.26
C HIS A 190 -8.79 -2.79 1.48
N TRP A 191 -9.18 -3.15 2.70
CA TRP A 191 -9.84 -4.44 2.96
C TRP A 191 -11.19 -4.59 2.27
N LEU A 192 -11.94 -3.48 2.07
CA LEU A 192 -13.19 -3.49 1.31
C LEU A 192 -12.97 -3.69 -0.19
N LEU A 193 -11.88 -3.14 -0.74
CA LEU A 193 -11.59 -3.17 -2.17
C LEU A 193 -10.78 -4.40 -2.60
N GLU A 194 -10.09 -5.05 -1.68
CA GLU A 194 -9.24 -6.23 -1.92
C GLU A 194 -9.57 -7.39 -0.96
N PRO A 195 -10.81 -7.94 -1.02
CA PRO A 195 -11.16 -9.13 -0.25
C PRO A 195 -10.39 -10.35 -0.76
N ARG A 196 -9.60 -10.99 0.12
CA ARG A 196 -8.89 -12.24 -0.19
C ARG A 196 -9.87 -13.40 -0.36
N ARG A 197 -9.63 -14.29 -1.33
CA ARG A 197 -10.41 -15.54 -1.49
C ARG A 197 -10.10 -16.53 -0.37
N GLU A 198 -8.84 -16.58 0.04
CA GLU A 198 -8.39 -17.45 1.12
C GLU A 198 -9.08 -17.06 2.43
N ARG A 199 -9.81 -18.01 3.02
CA ARG A 199 -10.65 -17.74 4.19
C ARG A 199 -9.86 -17.62 5.49
N THR A 200 -8.59 -18.01 5.53
CA THR A 200 -7.76 -17.99 6.75
C THR A 200 -7.69 -16.58 7.34
N VAL A 201 -7.35 -15.58 6.51
CA VAL A 201 -7.29 -14.18 6.96
C VAL A 201 -8.64 -13.68 7.47
N ALA A 202 -9.74 -14.04 6.80
CA ALA A 202 -11.07 -13.66 7.24
C ALA A 202 -11.43 -14.30 8.60
N ARG A 203 -11.09 -15.58 8.80
CA ARG A 203 -11.30 -16.30 10.07
C ARG A 203 -10.50 -15.69 11.21
N GLU A 204 -9.22 -15.38 10.98
CA GLU A 204 -8.38 -14.72 11.99
C GLU A 204 -8.92 -13.36 12.40
N ARG A 205 -9.41 -12.56 11.45
CA ARG A 205 -10.05 -11.28 11.73
C ARG A 205 -11.36 -11.43 12.50
N LEU A 206 -12.20 -12.40 12.14
CA LEU A 206 -13.45 -12.70 12.85
C LEU A 206 -13.19 -13.14 14.30
N HIS A 207 -12.15 -13.93 14.51
CA HIS A 207 -11.70 -14.31 15.86
C HIS A 207 -11.27 -13.08 16.67
N ALA A 208 -10.41 -12.24 16.10
CA ALA A 208 -9.98 -10.98 16.73
C ALA A 208 -11.17 -10.06 17.06
N ILE A 209 -12.14 -9.91 16.16
CA ILE A 209 -13.36 -9.12 16.39
C ILE A 209 -14.16 -9.69 17.56
N THR A 210 -14.31 -11.02 17.65
CA THR A 210 -15.03 -11.68 18.74
C THR A 210 -14.37 -11.37 20.09
N LEU A 211 -13.05 -11.52 20.19
CA LEU A 211 -12.29 -11.21 21.40
C LEU A 211 -12.39 -9.73 21.79
N LEU A 212 -12.26 -8.82 20.83
CA LEU A 212 -12.37 -7.38 21.09
C LEU A 212 -13.77 -7.00 21.57
N ARG A 213 -14.83 -7.57 21.00
CA ARG A 213 -16.22 -7.30 21.43
C ARG A 213 -16.49 -7.77 22.85
N ALA A 214 -15.85 -8.85 23.30
CA ALA A 214 -15.93 -9.37 24.65
C ALA A 214 -14.96 -8.71 25.64
N GLY A 215 -14.05 -7.86 25.14
CA GLY A 215 -12.91 -7.35 25.89
C GLY A 215 -12.66 -5.85 25.69
N PRO A 216 -11.39 -5.41 25.65
CA PRO A 216 -10.99 -4.03 25.94
C PRO A 216 -11.12 -3.06 24.74
N TRP A 217 -12.15 -3.22 23.90
CA TRP A 217 -12.25 -2.41 22.68
C TRP A 217 -12.43 -0.91 22.97
N GLN A 218 -13.05 -0.55 24.11
CA GLN A 218 -13.26 0.85 24.50
C GLN A 218 -11.94 1.48 24.98
N GLU A 219 -11.18 0.79 25.82
CA GLU A 219 -9.87 1.21 26.31
C GLU A 219 -8.87 1.34 25.16
N LEU A 220 -8.84 0.34 24.25
CA LEU A 220 -8.02 0.40 23.05
C LEU A 220 -8.38 1.62 22.19
N ARG A 221 -9.66 1.89 21.97
CA ARG A 221 -10.11 3.10 21.26
C ARG A 221 -9.66 4.37 21.96
N ALA A 222 -9.77 4.45 23.30
CA ALA A 222 -9.32 5.61 24.05
C ALA A 222 -7.82 5.88 23.87
N GLN A 223 -6.99 4.83 23.87
CA GLN A 223 -5.54 4.94 23.67
C GLN A 223 -5.17 5.27 22.22
N ILE A 224 -5.88 4.70 21.23
CA ILE A 224 -5.65 5.00 19.81
C ILE A 224 -6.07 6.43 19.49
N LYS A 225 -7.12 6.97 20.12
CA LYS A 225 -7.66 8.30 19.83
C LYS A 225 -6.61 9.39 20.03
N GLY A 226 -6.26 10.09 18.95
CA GLY A 226 -5.24 11.15 18.96
C GLY A 226 -3.83 10.65 18.64
N SER A 227 -3.68 9.35 18.33
CA SER A 227 -2.49 8.84 17.64
C SER A 227 -2.37 9.47 16.26
N THR A 228 -1.15 9.80 15.87
CA THR A 228 -0.86 10.36 14.56
C THR A 228 -0.79 9.28 13.49
N ASP A 229 -0.67 9.71 12.24
CA ASP A 229 -0.45 8.85 11.08
C ASP A 229 1.02 8.42 11.00
N ILE A 230 1.39 7.42 11.82
CA ILE A 230 2.78 6.94 11.95
C ILE A 230 3.33 6.49 10.59
N GLU A 231 2.52 5.80 9.79
CA GLU A 231 2.90 5.33 8.45
C GLU A 231 3.42 6.47 7.57
N ARG A 232 2.65 7.56 7.45
CA ARG A 232 3.06 8.73 6.65
C ARG A 232 4.24 9.48 7.27
N ILE A 233 4.32 9.57 8.60
CA ILE A 233 5.46 10.22 9.26
C ILE A 233 6.75 9.43 9.03
N THR A 234 6.71 8.11 9.14
CA THR A 234 7.86 7.23 8.88
C THR A 234 8.38 7.41 7.46
N ALA A 235 7.49 7.46 6.45
CA ALA A 235 7.89 7.76 5.08
C ALA A 235 8.53 9.15 4.95
N ARG A 236 7.97 10.18 5.59
CA ARG A 236 8.56 11.54 5.59
C ARG A 236 9.91 11.61 6.31
N ILE A 237 10.12 10.83 7.36
CA ILE A 237 11.41 10.72 8.04
C ILE A 237 12.45 10.14 7.07
N ALA A 238 12.12 9.02 6.40
CA ALA A 238 13.03 8.39 5.44
C ALA A 238 13.39 9.31 4.27
N LEU A 239 12.42 10.11 3.80
CA LEU A 239 12.62 11.12 2.76
C LEU A 239 13.26 12.42 3.27
N ARG A 240 13.56 12.54 4.57
CA ARG A 240 14.07 13.76 5.23
C ARG A 240 13.20 15.00 5.00
N GLN A 241 11.88 14.81 4.97
CA GLN A 241 10.87 15.84 4.78
C GLN A 241 9.95 16.01 6.01
N VAL A 242 10.24 15.31 7.10
CA VAL A 242 9.48 15.40 8.35
C VAL A 242 9.59 16.79 8.97
N ARG A 243 8.48 17.31 9.49
CA ARG A 243 8.42 18.61 10.18
C ARG A 243 8.53 18.43 11.70
N PRO A 244 9.03 19.42 12.46
CA PRO A 244 9.15 19.32 13.92
C PRO A 244 7.84 18.91 14.62
N ARG A 245 6.70 19.50 14.22
CA ARG A 245 5.38 19.14 14.76
C ARG A 245 5.01 17.66 14.55
N GLU A 246 5.49 17.03 13.48
CA GLU A 246 5.24 15.62 13.20
C GLU A 246 6.08 14.73 14.11
N LEU A 247 7.32 15.15 14.41
CA LEU A 247 8.17 14.45 15.37
C LEU A 247 7.62 14.51 16.80
N VAL A 248 7.08 15.66 17.23
CA VAL A 248 6.36 15.78 18.51
C VAL A 248 5.13 14.85 18.54
N ALA A 249 4.34 14.83 17.46
CA ALA A 249 3.18 13.95 17.36
C ALA A 249 3.58 12.46 17.37
N LEU A 250 4.71 12.11 16.74
CA LEU A 250 5.28 10.77 16.76
C LEU A 250 5.69 10.36 18.18
N GLN A 251 6.39 11.23 18.92
CA GLN A 251 6.76 10.99 20.32
C GLN A 251 5.53 10.64 21.17
N LEU A 252 4.48 11.47 21.11
CA LEU A 252 3.22 11.25 21.84
C LEU A 252 2.56 9.93 21.45
N THR A 253 2.62 9.58 20.17
CA THR A 253 2.04 8.34 19.66
C THR A 253 2.84 7.12 20.14
N LEU A 254 4.17 7.16 20.12
CA LEU A 254 5.01 6.07 20.64
C LEU A 254 4.74 5.79 22.13
N ALA A 255 4.59 6.85 22.94
CA ALA A 255 4.24 6.72 24.35
C ALA A 255 2.88 6.05 24.57
N ARG A 256 1.88 6.34 23.74
CA ARG A 256 0.56 5.70 23.77
C ARG A 256 0.60 4.26 23.30
N THR A 257 1.37 3.97 22.25
CA THR A 257 1.56 2.62 21.73
C THR A 257 2.10 1.67 22.81
N ALA A 258 3.01 2.14 23.67
CA ALA A 258 3.49 1.37 24.81
C ALA A 258 2.36 0.94 25.78
N GLN A 259 1.27 1.71 25.85
CA GLN A 259 0.10 1.40 26.68
C GLN A 259 -0.90 0.46 25.99
N LEU A 260 -0.79 0.26 24.66
CA LEU A 260 -1.69 -0.62 23.91
C LEU A 260 -1.35 -2.10 24.08
N ALA A 261 -0.06 -2.46 24.04
CA ALA A 261 0.34 -3.86 24.13
C ALA A 261 -0.10 -4.57 25.43
N PRO A 262 -0.05 -3.94 26.62
CA PRO A 262 -0.60 -4.52 27.84
C PRO A 262 -2.08 -4.87 27.76
N LEU A 263 -2.90 -4.07 27.06
CA LEU A 263 -4.34 -4.30 26.90
C LEU A 263 -4.64 -5.54 26.04
N LEU A 264 -3.68 -5.97 25.23
CA LEU A 264 -3.80 -7.16 24.38
C LEU A 264 -3.14 -8.40 24.99
N ARG A 265 -2.56 -8.32 26.19
CA ARG A 265 -1.96 -9.49 26.86
C ARG A 265 -3.02 -10.55 27.14
N GLY A 266 -2.65 -11.81 26.92
CA GLY A 266 -3.54 -12.95 27.12
C GLY A 266 -4.53 -13.18 25.98
N THR A 267 -4.54 -12.33 24.94
CA THR A 267 -5.21 -12.65 23.68
C THR A 267 -4.40 -13.68 22.90
N ASP A 268 -5.02 -14.35 21.94
CA ASP A 268 -4.41 -15.32 21.04
C ASP A 268 -4.56 -14.89 19.57
N GLY A 269 -4.04 -15.72 18.66
CA GLY A 269 -4.14 -15.52 17.21
C GLY A 269 -3.62 -14.16 16.75
N LEU A 270 -4.42 -13.46 15.95
CA LEU A 270 -4.03 -12.19 15.32
C LEU A 270 -3.71 -11.09 16.36
N LEU A 271 -4.47 -10.98 17.45
CA LEU A 271 -4.28 -9.94 18.45
C LEU A 271 -2.97 -10.14 19.23
N ALA A 272 -2.61 -11.39 19.52
CA ALA A 272 -1.34 -11.71 20.16
C ALA A 272 -0.15 -11.28 19.29
N ARG A 273 -0.21 -11.58 17.98
CA ARG A 273 0.83 -11.15 17.02
C ARG A 273 0.94 -9.63 16.93
N ILE A 274 -0.20 -8.94 16.85
CA ILE A 274 -0.21 -7.47 16.89
C ILE A 274 0.41 -6.96 18.19
N ALA A 275 0.08 -7.54 19.34
CA ALA A 275 0.65 -7.11 20.63
C ALA A 275 2.18 -7.25 20.69
N THR A 276 2.74 -8.29 20.05
CA THR A 276 4.19 -8.48 19.95
C THR A 276 4.86 -7.50 18.99
N GLU A 277 4.19 -7.13 17.90
CA GLU A 277 4.72 -6.19 16.89
C GLU A 277 4.54 -4.72 17.30
N LEU A 278 3.54 -4.43 18.14
CA LEU A 278 3.18 -3.09 18.61
C LEU A 278 4.08 -2.61 19.77
N GLN A 279 5.38 -2.88 19.69
CA GLN A 279 6.38 -2.40 20.65
C GLN A 279 7.10 -1.19 20.07
N PRO A 280 7.03 -0.01 20.72
CA PRO A 280 7.81 1.13 20.27
C PRO A 280 9.31 0.82 20.40
N PRO A 281 10.16 1.30 19.48
CA PRO A 281 11.60 1.10 19.60
C PRO A 281 12.13 1.71 20.91
N PRO A 282 13.01 1.00 21.63
CA PRO A 282 13.47 1.43 22.95
C PRO A 282 14.20 2.77 22.87
N GLY A 283 13.89 3.69 23.79
CA GLY A 283 14.53 5.00 23.89
C GLY A 283 14.16 6.02 22.79
N CYS A 284 13.37 5.64 21.77
CA CYS A 284 13.00 6.59 20.71
C CYS A 284 12.11 7.72 21.20
N ALA A 285 11.15 7.45 22.09
CA ALA A 285 10.30 8.49 22.65
C ALA A 285 11.09 9.47 23.53
N ASP A 286 12.05 8.97 24.31
CA ASP A 286 12.92 9.79 25.15
C ASP A 286 13.87 10.65 24.32
N LEU A 287 14.47 10.07 23.28
CA LEU A 287 15.33 10.78 22.34
C LEU A 287 14.59 11.93 21.64
N LEU A 288 13.38 11.68 21.13
CA LEU A 288 12.56 12.72 20.53
C LEU A 288 12.21 13.82 21.53
N GLY A 289 11.92 13.45 22.77
CA GLY A 289 11.66 14.39 23.85
C GLY A 289 12.85 15.27 24.18
N ALA A 290 14.05 14.70 24.26
CA ALA A 290 15.27 15.45 24.55
C ALA A 290 15.71 16.34 23.37
N ALA A 291 15.45 15.93 22.13
CA ALA A 291 15.96 16.61 20.93
C ALA A 291 15.07 17.76 20.42
N ILE A 292 13.79 17.81 20.80
CA ILE A 292 12.80 18.76 20.24
C ILE A 292 12.34 19.80 21.28
N GLN A 293 12.79 19.68 22.54
CA GLN A 293 12.54 20.69 23.58
C GLN A 293 13.13 22.05 23.23
#